data_AF-A0A6U2D0J0-F1
#
_entry.id   AF-A0A6U2D0J0-F1
#
_cell.length_a   1.000
_cell.length_b   1.000
_cell.length_c   1.000
_cell.angle_alpha   90.00
_cell.angle_beta   90.00
_cell.angle_gamma   90.00
#
_symmetry.space_group_name_H-M   'P 1'
#
loop_
_entity.id
_entity.type
_entity.pdbx_description
1 polymer ?
#
loop_
_entity_poly.entity_id
_entity_poly.type
_entity_poly.pdbx_seq_one_letter_code
_entity_poly.pdbx_strand_id
1 'polypeptide(L)'
;KNPNDAMENPSAALIKAVLMNGAQTNMNGVDNGRGNVAQVAPYDNVIGFGRINLIKSLYIEGWSDVQAKVWDREVVEDGGLEEYAVTIDMSGGCTFSSLSVTLVWVEKASFVGCSKCVVNDLDLKVIDPNGKTHYPNNKGKRDDTNNAERIVLGGVQDKTTYTFSVEGYNLDDASQSYALVATGCFGGVKNQLDTSQDAFVTDNSSSDRTTTIIIVVCSVVGGILVLCLCGFFIKRRRAKQG
;
A
#
# COMPACT_ATOMS: atom_id res chain seq x y z
N LYS A 1 -1.15 -22.09 -6.73
CA LYS A 1 0.21 -21.70 -6.29
C LYS A 1 1.24 -22.53 -7.06
N ASN A 2 1.91 -21.92 -8.03
CA ASN A 2 2.97 -22.54 -8.82
C ASN A 2 4.32 -22.25 -8.13
N PRO A 3 5.06 -23.27 -7.65
CA PRO A 3 6.35 -23.07 -6.98
C PRO A 3 7.39 -22.37 -7.85
N ASN A 4 7.27 -22.47 -9.17
CA ASN A 4 8.19 -21.82 -10.11
C ASN A 4 8.08 -20.29 -10.12
N ASP A 5 6.99 -19.74 -9.57
CA ASP A 5 6.79 -18.28 -9.46
C ASP A 5 7.24 -17.74 -8.10
N ALA A 6 7.76 -18.59 -7.21
CA ALA A 6 8.23 -18.19 -5.89
C ALA A 6 9.63 -17.56 -5.98
N MET A 7 9.80 -16.42 -5.32
CA MET A 7 11.12 -15.84 -5.09
C MET A 7 11.68 -16.31 -3.75
N GLU A 8 12.74 -17.11 -3.79
CA GLU A 8 13.45 -17.55 -2.60
C GLU A 8 14.36 -16.42 -2.07
N ASN A 9 14.27 -16.14 -0.77
CA ASN A 9 15.13 -15.18 -0.05
C ASN A 9 15.15 -13.76 -0.67
N PRO A 10 13.99 -13.07 -0.76
CA PRO A 10 13.97 -11.69 -1.23
C PRO A 10 14.79 -10.78 -0.31
N SER A 11 15.55 -9.85 -0.87
CA SER A 11 16.29 -8.88 -0.06
C SER A 11 15.36 -7.94 0.72
N ALA A 12 15.87 -7.33 1.79
CA ALA A 12 15.12 -6.31 2.52
C ALA A 12 14.77 -5.11 1.64
N ALA A 13 15.67 -4.73 0.71
CA ALA A 13 15.42 -3.68 -0.27
C ALA A 13 14.23 -4.04 -1.17
N LEU A 14 14.18 -5.29 -1.64
CA LEU A 14 13.09 -5.75 -2.48
C LEU A 14 11.75 -5.77 -1.74
N ILE A 15 11.70 -6.34 -0.53
CA ILE A 15 10.46 -6.36 0.26
C ILE A 15 9.94 -4.93 0.43
N LYS A 16 10.82 -3.99 0.78
CA LYS A 16 10.48 -2.57 0.90
C LYS A 16 9.99 -1.99 -0.43
N ALA A 17 10.68 -2.26 -1.54
CA ALA A 17 10.30 -1.80 -2.87
C ALA A 17 8.91 -2.29 -3.29
N VAL A 18 8.61 -3.58 -3.11
CA VAL A 18 7.29 -4.17 -3.43
C VAL A 18 6.18 -3.49 -2.65
N LEU A 19 6.33 -3.36 -1.33
CA LEU A 19 5.31 -2.73 -0.47
C LEU A 19 5.05 -1.27 -0.84
N MET A 20 6.11 -0.53 -1.17
CA MET A 20 6.04 0.87 -1.58
C MET A 20 5.47 1.02 -2.99
N ASN A 21 5.76 0.09 -3.91
CA ASN A 21 5.40 0.21 -5.32
C ASN A 21 3.88 0.22 -5.55
N GLY A 22 3.11 -0.56 -4.79
CA GLY A 22 1.65 -0.56 -4.85
C GLY A 22 0.96 0.37 -3.85
N ALA A 23 1.69 1.07 -2.98
CA ALA A 23 1.10 1.89 -1.92
C ALA A 23 0.27 3.06 -2.47
N GLN A 24 -0.90 3.30 -1.87
CA GLN A 24 -1.90 4.27 -2.33
C GLN A 24 -1.74 5.62 -1.63
N THR A 25 -1.53 6.67 -2.41
CA THR A 25 -1.38 8.06 -1.91
C THR A 25 -2.67 8.87 -2.01
N ASN A 26 -3.71 8.38 -2.68
CA ASN A 26 -4.99 9.06 -2.87
C ASN A 26 -5.91 8.93 -1.63
N MET A 27 -5.41 9.34 -0.48
CA MET A 27 -6.16 9.36 0.78
C MET A 27 -6.83 10.72 0.96
N ASN A 28 -8.08 10.73 1.44
CA ASN A 28 -8.84 11.97 1.67
C ASN A 28 -8.25 12.85 2.79
N GLY A 29 -7.40 12.27 3.63
CA GLY A 29 -6.75 12.93 4.76
C GLY A 29 -6.43 11.94 5.88
N VAL A 30 -5.91 12.46 6.97
CA VAL A 30 -5.65 11.72 8.21
C VAL A 30 -6.53 12.27 9.34
N ASP A 31 -7.11 11.39 10.15
CA ASP A 31 -7.78 11.79 11.39
C ASP A 31 -6.70 12.22 12.40
N ASN A 32 -6.79 13.45 12.90
CA ASN A 32 -5.84 13.99 13.87
C ASN A 32 -6.25 13.74 15.33
N GLY A 33 -7.30 12.95 15.56
CA GLY A 33 -7.83 12.62 16.89
C GLY A 33 -8.50 13.79 17.60
N ARG A 34 -8.74 14.91 16.89
CA ARG A 34 -9.37 16.14 17.41
C ARG A 34 -10.68 16.47 16.68
N GLY A 35 -11.30 15.47 16.07
CA GLY A 35 -12.54 15.61 15.32
C GLY A 35 -12.38 16.33 13.97
N ASN A 36 -11.16 16.39 13.43
CA ASN A 36 -10.86 17.01 12.14
C ASN A 36 -10.02 16.08 11.26
N VAL A 37 -10.21 16.18 9.94
CA VAL A 37 -9.40 15.45 8.94
C VAL A 37 -8.37 16.41 8.35
N ALA A 38 -7.09 16.15 8.60
CA ALA A 38 -6.00 16.92 8.01
C ALA A 38 -5.77 16.48 6.56
N GLN A 39 -5.57 17.44 5.67
CA GLN A 39 -5.22 17.17 4.28
C GLN A 39 -3.84 16.52 4.20
N VAL A 40 -3.66 15.63 3.23
CA VAL A 40 -2.42 14.91 2.96
C VAL A 40 -2.03 15.04 1.50
N ALA A 41 -0.75 14.93 1.21
CA ALA A 41 -0.21 14.94 -0.13
C ALA A 41 0.68 13.70 -0.36
N PRO A 42 0.81 13.21 -1.60
CA PRO A 42 1.75 12.13 -1.91
C PRO A 42 3.17 12.47 -1.44
N TYR A 43 3.82 11.53 -0.76
CA TYR A 43 5.19 11.66 -0.24
C TYR A 43 5.37 12.72 0.86
N ASP A 44 4.29 13.20 1.48
CA ASP A 44 4.41 14.02 2.68
C ASP A 44 4.89 13.21 3.90
N ASN A 45 5.16 13.90 5.00
CA ASN A 45 5.61 13.26 6.25
C ASN A 45 4.46 12.61 7.06
N VAL A 46 3.23 12.61 6.54
CA VAL A 46 2.05 12.05 7.20
C VAL A 46 1.74 10.66 6.64
N ILE A 47 1.67 10.53 5.32
CA ILE A 47 1.33 9.28 4.62
C ILE A 47 2.53 8.67 3.91
N GLY A 48 3.62 9.41 3.69
CA GLY A 48 4.80 8.92 2.96
C GLY A 48 4.42 8.37 1.58
N PHE A 49 4.84 7.13 1.31
CA PHE A 49 4.50 6.44 0.05
C PHE A 49 3.03 6.00 -0.03
N GLY A 50 2.28 6.15 1.06
CA GLY A 50 0.86 5.85 1.14
C GLY A 50 0.56 4.55 1.89
N ARG A 51 -0.73 4.19 1.90
CA ARG A 51 -1.21 2.94 2.51
C ARG A 51 -0.85 1.75 1.63
N ILE A 52 -0.21 0.73 2.20
CA ILE A 52 0.12 -0.52 1.50
C ILE A 52 -1.13 -1.10 0.83
N ASN A 53 -0.95 -1.52 -0.43
CA ASN A 53 -1.99 -2.21 -1.19
C ASN A 53 -1.36 -3.36 -1.98
N LEU A 54 -1.55 -4.57 -1.47
CA LEU A 54 -0.89 -5.75 -2.03
C LEU A 54 -1.43 -6.12 -3.42
N ILE A 55 -2.72 -5.90 -3.68
CA ILE A 55 -3.34 -6.14 -5.01
C ILE A 55 -2.85 -5.15 -6.07
N LYS A 56 -2.15 -4.07 -5.70
CA LYS A 56 -1.43 -3.17 -6.62
C LYS A 56 0.09 -3.40 -6.64
N SER A 57 0.60 -4.24 -5.74
CA SER A 57 2.03 -4.50 -5.59
C SER A 57 2.47 -5.77 -6.30
N LEU A 58 1.63 -6.81 -6.28
CA LEU A 58 1.94 -8.13 -6.82
C LEU A 58 0.72 -8.72 -7.52
N TYR A 59 0.99 -9.58 -8.50
CA TYR A 59 -0.01 -10.47 -9.06
C TYR A 59 -0.47 -11.47 -7.99
N ILE A 60 -1.77 -11.50 -7.72
CA ILE A 60 -2.43 -12.45 -6.83
C ILE A 60 -3.61 -13.03 -7.59
N GLU A 61 -3.52 -14.29 -8.00
CA GLU A 61 -4.56 -15.03 -8.70
C GLU A 61 -5.95 -14.82 -8.04
N GLY A 62 -6.92 -14.29 -8.80
CA GLY A 62 -8.28 -13.97 -8.34
C GLY A 62 -8.46 -12.62 -7.65
N TRP A 63 -7.39 -11.86 -7.40
CA TRP A 63 -7.44 -10.63 -6.58
C TRP A 63 -6.74 -9.42 -7.19
N SER A 64 -5.80 -9.62 -8.12
CA SER A 64 -5.01 -8.53 -8.68
C SER A 64 -4.77 -8.68 -10.17
N ASP A 65 -5.19 -7.67 -10.92
CA ASP A 65 -4.95 -7.56 -12.36
C ASP A 65 -3.59 -6.91 -12.70
N VAL A 66 -2.72 -6.70 -11.71
CA VAL A 66 -1.38 -6.14 -11.92
C VAL A 66 -0.37 -7.26 -12.18
N GLN A 67 0.61 -7.02 -13.07
CA GLN A 67 1.82 -7.82 -13.13
C GLN A 67 2.99 -7.05 -12.54
N ALA A 68 3.96 -7.78 -12.00
CA ALA A 68 5.17 -7.21 -11.44
C ALA A 68 6.40 -7.72 -12.22
N LYS A 69 7.33 -6.83 -12.52
CA LYS A 69 8.72 -7.17 -12.82
C LYS A 69 9.59 -6.75 -11.65
N VAL A 70 10.53 -7.61 -11.31
CA VAL A 70 11.37 -7.46 -10.13
C VAL A 70 12.81 -7.70 -10.53
N TRP A 71 13.67 -6.78 -10.12
CA TRP A 71 15.12 -6.92 -10.15
C TRP A 71 15.64 -6.75 -8.72
N ASP A 72 16.35 -7.75 -8.20
CA ASP A 72 16.79 -7.81 -6.81
C ASP A 72 18.29 -8.01 -6.75
N ARG A 73 18.96 -7.26 -5.88
CA ARG A 73 20.44 -7.26 -5.73
C ARG A 73 21.16 -6.91 -7.02
N GLU A 74 20.54 -6.08 -7.85
CA GLU A 74 21.24 -5.39 -8.94
C GLU A 74 22.30 -4.47 -8.35
N VAL A 75 23.32 -4.14 -9.14
CA VAL A 75 24.46 -3.33 -8.69
C VAL A 75 24.67 -2.21 -9.69
N VAL A 76 24.88 -1.00 -9.19
CA VAL A 76 25.35 0.13 -9.99
C VAL A 76 26.68 0.62 -9.42
N GLU A 77 27.65 0.87 -10.31
CA GLU A 77 28.94 1.47 -9.97
C GLU A 77 28.81 2.98 -9.76
N ASP A 78 29.79 3.59 -9.08
CA ASP A 78 29.86 5.05 -8.95
C ASP A 78 30.04 5.71 -10.33
N GLY A 79 29.16 6.65 -10.66
CA GLY A 79 29.03 7.23 -12.01
C GLY A 79 28.44 6.27 -13.07
N GLY A 80 28.05 5.07 -12.67
CA GLY A 80 27.45 4.04 -13.54
C GLY A 80 25.97 4.30 -13.84
N LEU A 81 25.46 3.62 -14.88
CA LEU A 81 24.08 3.72 -15.32
C LEU A 81 23.57 2.34 -15.75
N GLU A 82 22.53 1.87 -15.08
CA GLU A 82 21.84 0.63 -15.43
C GLU A 82 20.50 0.95 -16.11
N GLU A 83 20.22 0.34 -17.25
CA GLU A 83 19.00 0.56 -18.02
C GLU A 83 18.11 -0.68 -18.09
N TYR A 84 16.81 -0.44 -17.98
CA TYR A 84 15.76 -1.45 -17.99
C TYR A 84 14.62 -1.00 -18.89
N ALA A 85 13.87 -1.95 -19.43
CA ALA A 85 12.71 -1.65 -20.25
C ALA A 85 11.53 -2.57 -19.95
N VAL A 86 10.34 -1.99 -20.02
CA VAL A 86 9.07 -2.74 -20.00
C VAL A 86 8.19 -2.29 -21.13
N THR A 87 7.53 -3.24 -21.77
CA THR A 87 6.48 -2.97 -22.75
C THR A 87 5.14 -3.27 -22.11
N ILE A 88 4.22 -2.32 -22.23
CA ILE A 88 2.84 -2.49 -21.80
C ILE A 88 2.16 -3.46 -22.75
N ASP A 89 1.58 -4.53 -22.20
CA ASP A 89 0.84 -5.55 -22.93
C ASP A 89 -0.50 -5.83 -22.24
N MET A 90 -1.56 -5.30 -22.83
CA MET A 90 -2.96 -5.47 -22.41
C MET A 90 -3.69 -6.54 -23.23
N SER A 91 -3.01 -7.23 -24.14
CA SER A 91 -3.64 -8.10 -25.16
C SER A 91 -4.42 -9.28 -24.60
N GLY A 92 -4.02 -9.80 -23.43
CA GLY A 92 -4.71 -10.89 -22.73
C GLY A 92 -5.79 -10.43 -21.74
N GLY A 93 -6.15 -9.14 -21.76
CA GLY A 93 -7.23 -8.57 -20.96
C GLY A 93 -6.84 -7.92 -19.63
N CYS A 94 -5.54 -7.72 -19.36
CA CYS A 94 -5.09 -6.83 -18.27
C CYS A 94 -5.62 -5.40 -18.49
N THR A 95 -6.21 -4.82 -17.45
CA THR A 95 -6.88 -3.50 -17.46
C THR A 95 -6.16 -2.46 -16.60
N PHE A 96 -5.01 -2.82 -16.00
CA PHE A 96 -4.25 -1.92 -15.16
C PHE A 96 -3.61 -0.78 -15.97
N SER A 97 -4.18 0.41 -15.86
CA SER A 97 -3.85 1.58 -16.70
C SER A 97 -2.72 2.46 -16.13
N SER A 98 -1.86 1.91 -15.27
CA SER A 98 -0.75 2.64 -14.66
C SER A 98 0.55 1.84 -14.76
N LEU A 99 1.67 2.55 -14.80
CA LEU A 99 3.01 2.01 -14.59
C LEU A 99 3.57 2.62 -13.30
N SER A 100 3.89 1.79 -12.31
CA SER A 100 4.57 2.20 -11.09
C SER A 100 5.97 1.59 -11.10
N VAL A 101 7.01 2.40 -10.89
CA VAL A 101 8.40 1.94 -10.80
C VAL A 101 8.99 2.46 -9.49
N THR A 102 9.52 1.56 -8.67
CA THR A 102 10.10 1.89 -7.36
C THR A 102 11.50 1.31 -7.24
N LEU A 103 12.47 2.19 -7.02
CA LEU A 103 13.85 1.90 -6.67
C LEU A 103 14.01 1.99 -5.15
N VAL A 104 14.71 1.03 -4.55
CA VAL A 104 15.09 1.05 -3.13
C VAL A 104 16.49 0.48 -2.95
N TRP A 105 17.28 1.12 -2.10
CA TRP A 105 18.56 0.57 -1.62
C TRP A 105 18.67 0.65 -0.11
N VAL A 106 19.52 -0.21 0.45
CA VAL A 106 19.88 -0.15 1.88
C VAL A 106 21.15 0.67 1.99
N GLU A 107 21.03 1.79 2.70
CA GLU A 107 22.12 2.70 2.99
C GLU A 107 23.05 2.13 4.05
N LYS A 108 24.32 2.52 3.99
CA LYS A 108 25.21 2.42 5.16
C LYS A 108 24.84 3.47 6.21
N ALA A 109 25.32 3.27 7.43
CA ALA A 109 25.05 4.20 8.51
C ALA A 109 25.66 5.58 8.23
N SER A 110 24.84 6.63 8.38
CA SER A 110 25.27 8.03 8.28
C SER A 110 25.67 8.60 9.64
N PHE A 111 26.19 9.83 9.67
CA PHE A 111 26.62 10.51 10.88
C PHE A 111 25.44 11.00 11.72
N VAL A 112 25.56 10.95 13.05
CA VAL A 112 24.55 11.50 13.96
C VAL A 112 24.47 13.01 13.77
N GLY A 113 23.25 13.53 13.53
CA GLY A 113 23.00 14.97 13.37
C GLY A 113 23.15 15.49 11.94
N CYS A 114 23.27 14.63 10.93
CA CYS A 114 23.17 15.03 9.52
C CYS A 114 21.83 15.71 9.22
N SER A 115 21.86 16.79 8.44
CA SER A 115 20.66 17.43 7.88
C SER A 115 20.18 16.72 6.61
N LYS A 116 21.13 16.13 5.86
CA LYS A 116 20.92 15.27 4.70
C LYS A 116 21.73 14.00 4.92
N CYS A 117 21.04 12.89 5.16
CA CYS A 117 21.66 11.68 5.67
C CYS A 117 21.87 10.59 4.61
N VAL A 118 21.43 10.83 3.37
CA VAL A 118 21.74 9.95 2.24
C VAL A 118 23.24 9.97 2.00
N VAL A 119 23.86 8.79 2.06
CA VAL A 119 25.28 8.57 1.84
C VAL A 119 25.54 8.19 0.40
N ASN A 120 24.78 7.25 -0.14
CA ASN A 120 24.88 6.79 -1.53
C ASN A 120 23.68 7.34 -2.31
N ASP A 121 23.94 8.22 -3.26
CA ASP A 121 22.93 8.93 -4.06
C ASP A 121 22.66 8.15 -5.35
N LEU A 122 21.51 7.49 -5.43
CA LEU A 122 21.04 6.78 -6.63
C LEU A 122 19.84 7.52 -7.21
N ASP A 123 19.82 7.68 -8.54
CA ASP A 123 18.76 8.40 -9.23
C ASP A 123 18.00 7.49 -10.21
N LEU A 124 16.68 7.39 -10.01
CA LEU A 124 15.71 6.75 -10.88
C LEU A 124 15.14 7.78 -11.87
N LYS A 125 15.14 7.42 -13.15
CA LYS A 125 14.43 8.15 -14.20
C LYS A 125 13.57 7.18 -14.99
N VAL A 126 12.39 7.62 -15.43
CA VAL A 126 11.58 6.90 -16.44
C VAL A 126 11.46 7.78 -17.67
N ILE A 127 11.78 7.24 -18.84
CA ILE A 127 11.57 7.87 -20.14
C ILE A 127 10.32 7.26 -20.75
N ASP A 128 9.33 8.11 -21.03
CA ASP A 128 8.10 7.71 -21.71
C ASP A 128 8.34 7.46 -23.22
N PRO A 129 7.38 6.83 -23.93
CA PRO A 129 7.49 6.57 -25.36
C PRO A 129 7.64 7.82 -26.23
N ASN A 130 7.32 9.01 -25.71
CA ASN A 130 7.47 10.29 -26.39
C ASN A 130 8.83 10.95 -26.10
N GLY A 131 9.71 10.30 -25.32
CA GLY A 131 11.01 10.81 -24.91
C GLY A 131 10.97 11.75 -23.69
N LYS A 132 9.82 11.86 -22.99
CA LYS A 132 9.72 12.68 -21.78
C LYS A 132 10.32 11.95 -20.60
N THR A 133 11.24 12.62 -19.89
CA THR A 133 11.77 12.14 -18.61
C THR A 133 10.82 12.47 -17.46
N HIS A 134 10.58 11.48 -16.62
CA HIS A 134 9.85 11.55 -15.36
C HIS A 134 10.81 11.33 -14.20
N TYR A 135 10.58 12.08 -13.13
CA TYR A 135 11.40 12.11 -11.93
C TYR A 135 10.64 11.57 -10.72
N PRO A 136 11.35 11.01 -9.72
CA PRO A 136 10.74 10.26 -8.64
C PRO A 136 10.11 11.16 -7.58
N ASN A 137 9.29 10.54 -6.73
CA ASN A 137 8.72 11.13 -5.51
C ASN A 137 7.94 12.43 -5.78
N ASN A 138 7.29 12.51 -6.95
CA ASN A 138 6.54 13.66 -7.44
C ASN A 138 7.37 14.96 -7.49
N LYS A 139 8.69 14.84 -7.65
CA LYS A 139 9.60 15.95 -7.86
C LYS A 139 9.71 16.24 -9.37
N GLY A 140 10.05 17.47 -9.72
CA GLY A 140 10.37 17.85 -11.11
C GLY A 140 11.84 17.62 -11.49
N LYS A 141 12.60 16.95 -10.63
CA LYS A 141 14.04 16.68 -10.70
C LYS A 141 14.38 15.46 -9.84
N ARG A 142 15.62 15.00 -9.93
CA ARG A 142 16.18 13.89 -9.13
C ARG A 142 15.95 14.05 -7.62
N ASP A 143 15.83 12.95 -6.88
CA ASP A 143 15.64 12.96 -5.42
C ASP A 143 16.92 12.58 -4.68
N ASP A 144 17.70 13.59 -4.35
CA ASP A 144 18.97 13.40 -3.68
C ASP A 144 18.85 13.14 -2.16
N THR A 145 17.63 12.99 -1.61
CA THR A 145 17.38 12.98 -0.15
C THR A 145 16.77 11.70 0.40
N ASN A 146 16.38 10.75 -0.45
CA ASN A 146 15.70 9.53 -0.04
C ASN A 146 16.39 8.29 -0.61
N ASN A 147 16.48 7.22 0.17
CA ASN A 147 16.93 5.89 -0.30
C ASN A 147 15.85 5.04 -0.94
N ALA A 148 14.77 5.70 -1.37
CA ALA A 148 13.64 5.09 -2.03
C ALA A 148 13.02 6.12 -2.96
N GLU A 149 12.84 5.74 -4.21
CA GLU A 149 12.39 6.61 -5.27
C GLU A 149 11.29 5.91 -6.07
N ARG A 150 10.14 6.56 -6.21
CA ARG A 150 9.01 6.00 -6.96
C ARG A 150 8.46 6.96 -7.99
N ILE A 151 8.21 6.43 -9.18
CA ILE A 151 7.53 7.09 -10.28
C ILE A 151 6.23 6.35 -10.56
N VAL A 152 5.11 7.07 -10.63
CA VAL A 152 3.79 6.51 -11.01
C VAL A 152 3.28 7.28 -12.22
N LEU A 153 3.10 6.56 -13.33
CA LEU A 153 2.57 7.09 -14.58
C LEU A 153 1.18 6.51 -14.81
N GLY A 154 0.16 7.37 -14.91
CA GLY A 154 -1.19 6.98 -15.29
C GLY A 154 -1.42 7.09 -16.80
N GLY A 155 -2.42 6.37 -17.30
CA GLY A 155 -2.81 6.46 -18.71
C GLY A 155 -1.81 5.85 -19.69
N VAL A 156 -1.06 4.84 -19.24
CA VAL A 156 -0.14 4.09 -20.12
C VAL A 156 -0.93 3.34 -21.20
N GLN A 157 -0.36 3.23 -22.39
CA GLN A 157 -1.06 2.69 -23.56
C GLN A 157 -0.53 1.31 -23.94
N ASP A 158 -1.40 0.45 -24.48
CA ASP A 158 -1.00 -0.87 -24.99
C ASP A 158 0.10 -0.75 -26.05
N LYS A 159 1.04 -1.70 -26.04
CA LYS A 159 2.20 -1.81 -26.96
C LYS A 159 3.17 -0.64 -26.91
N THR A 160 3.21 0.10 -25.79
CA THR A 160 4.20 1.14 -25.58
C THR A 160 5.32 0.68 -24.66
N THR A 161 6.56 1.07 -24.98
CA THR A 161 7.75 0.72 -24.19
C THR A 161 8.20 1.91 -23.37
N TYR A 162 8.40 1.69 -22.08
CA TYR A 162 9.00 2.63 -21.15
C TYR A 162 10.40 2.13 -20.80
N THR A 163 11.37 3.04 -20.86
CA THR A 163 12.73 2.79 -20.40
C THR A 163 12.90 3.45 -19.06
N PHE A 164 13.59 2.80 -18.13
CA PHE A 164 13.99 3.43 -16.89
C PHE A 164 15.43 3.14 -16.58
N SER A 165 16.09 4.12 -15.97
CA SER A 165 17.51 4.06 -15.65
C SER A 165 17.72 4.27 -14.16
N VAL A 166 18.72 3.58 -13.63
CA VAL A 166 19.24 3.74 -12.27
C VAL A 166 20.68 4.21 -12.38
N GLU A 167 20.94 5.42 -11.91
CA GLU A 167 22.26 6.06 -11.97
C GLU A 167 22.90 6.05 -10.58
N GLY A 168 24.14 5.58 -10.46
CA GLY A 168 24.93 5.72 -9.24
C GLY A 168 25.55 7.10 -9.17
N TYR A 169 24.75 8.14 -8.91
CA TYR A 169 25.14 9.53 -9.10
C TYR A 169 26.35 9.95 -8.26
N ASN A 170 26.38 9.55 -6.99
CA ASN A 170 27.51 9.79 -6.09
C ASN A 170 27.48 8.76 -4.96
N LEU A 171 28.39 7.80 -5.03
CA LEU A 171 28.52 6.73 -4.05
C LEU A 171 29.77 6.92 -3.20
N ASP A 172 29.67 6.65 -1.89
CA ASP A 172 30.83 6.63 -0.99
C ASP A 172 31.57 5.28 -1.05
N ASP A 173 30.96 4.25 -1.64
CA ASP A 173 31.58 2.97 -2.00
C ASP A 173 31.68 2.84 -3.53
N ALA A 174 32.52 1.94 -4.04
CA ALA A 174 32.68 1.75 -5.49
C ALA A 174 31.39 1.31 -6.22
N SER A 175 30.43 0.75 -5.49
CA SER A 175 29.15 0.29 -6.02
C SER A 175 28.09 0.19 -4.93
N GLN A 176 26.81 0.29 -5.31
CA GLN A 176 25.67 0.11 -4.42
C GLN A 176 24.72 -0.95 -4.99
N SER A 177 24.34 -1.93 -4.16
CA SER A 177 23.27 -2.86 -4.51
C SER A 177 21.89 -2.24 -4.29
N TYR A 178 20.93 -2.55 -5.16
CA TYR A 178 19.56 -2.05 -5.05
C TYR A 178 18.53 -3.10 -5.48
N ALA A 179 17.27 -2.79 -5.22
CA ALA A 179 16.12 -3.49 -5.78
C ALA A 179 15.27 -2.52 -6.58
N LEU A 180 14.72 -3.00 -7.68
CA LEU A 180 13.85 -2.26 -8.58
C LEU A 180 12.60 -3.08 -8.85
N VAL A 181 11.44 -2.47 -8.70
CA VAL A 181 10.15 -3.11 -8.94
C VAL A 181 9.36 -2.25 -9.90
N ALA A 182 8.84 -2.86 -10.97
CA ALA A 182 7.88 -2.24 -11.84
C ALA A 182 6.55 -2.99 -11.75
N THR A 183 5.42 -2.29 -11.69
CA THR A 183 4.08 -2.88 -11.84
C THR A 183 3.32 -2.22 -12.97
N GLY A 184 2.62 -3.04 -13.75
CA GLY A 184 1.91 -2.64 -14.96
C GLY A 184 1.26 -3.86 -15.63
N CYS A 185 0.79 -3.68 -16.87
CA CYS A 185 0.39 -4.80 -17.72
C CYS A 185 1.60 -5.27 -18.54
N PHE A 186 2.18 -6.46 -18.29
CA PHE A 186 3.45 -6.88 -18.91
C PHE A 186 3.43 -8.21 -19.68
N GLY A 187 2.31 -8.92 -19.70
CA GLY A 187 2.19 -10.18 -20.42
C GLY A 187 0.78 -10.48 -20.91
N GLY A 188 -0.07 -9.46 -20.96
CA GLY A 188 -1.44 -9.57 -21.42
C GLY A 188 -2.39 -10.22 -20.42
N VAL A 189 -1.97 -11.22 -19.65
CA VAL A 189 -2.85 -12.09 -18.87
C VAL A 189 -3.78 -11.30 -17.93
N LYS A 190 -5.08 -11.38 -18.19
CA LYS A 190 -6.12 -10.91 -17.27
C LYS A 190 -6.09 -11.72 -15.99
N ASN A 191 -6.14 -11.02 -14.86
CA ASN A 191 -6.60 -11.63 -13.63
C ASN A 191 -8.00 -11.13 -13.29
N GLN A 192 -8.88 -12.02 -12.87
CA GLN A 192 -10.19 -11.60 -12.42
C GLN A 192 -10.02 -10.91 -11.06
N LEU A 193 -10.22 -9.60 -11.00
CA LEU A 193 -10.36 -8.87 -9.74
C LEU A 193 -11.73 -9.23 -9.16
N ASP A 194 -11.79 -10.23 -8.28
CA ASP A 194 -13.01 -10.53 -7.55
C ASP A 194 -13.18 -9.53 -6.40
N THR A 195 -13.98 -8.49 -6.64
CA THR A 195 -14.33 -7.50 -5.60
C THR A 195 -15.58 -7.91 -4.81
N SER A 196 -16.10 -9.13 -4.98
CA SER A 196 -17.26 -9.61 -4.22
C SER A 196 -16.91 -9.99 -2.78
N GLN A 197 -15.62 -10.21 -2.50
CA GLN A 197 -15.09 -10.55 -1.19
C GLN A 197 -14.28 -9.35 -0.66
N ASP A 198 -14.92 -8.42 0.04
CA ASP A 198 -14.18 -7.37 0.76
C ASP A 198 -13.38 -8.02 1.91
N ALA A 199 -12.05 -7.89 1.88
CA ALA A 199 -11.17 -8.34 2.96
C ALA A 199 -11.42 -7.61 4.30
N PHE A 200 -12.23 -6.55 4.27
CA PHE A 200 -12.71 -5.82 5.43
C PHE A 200 -14.23 -5.95 5.51
N VAL A 201 -14.72 -7.15 5.82
CA VAL A 201 -15.99 -7.22 6.55
C VAL A 201 -15.78 -6.38 7.78
N THR A 202 -16.50 -5.27 7.90
CA THR A 202 -16.48 -4.45 9.10
C THR A 202 -16.84 -5.37 10.26
N ASP A 203 -15.86 -5.66 11.12
CA ASP A 203 -16.12 -6.30 12.40
C ASP A 203 -16.98 -5.32 13.21
N ASN A 204 -18.29 -5.52 13.12
CA ASN A 204 -19.29 -4.67 13.75
C ASN A 204 -19.49 -5.08 15.21
N SER A 205 -18.43 -5.57 15.89
CA SER A 205 -18.45 -5.96 17.31
C SER A 205 -18.96 -4.85 18.24
N SER A 206 -18.90 -3.59 17.82
CA SER A 206 -19.54 -2.43 18.47
C SER A 206 -21.08 -2.49 18.45
N SER A 207 -21.66 -2.93 17.34
CA SER A 207 -23.11 -3.08 17.16
C SER A 207 -23.66 -4.26 17.96
N ASP A 208 -22.94 -5.40 17.96
CA ASP A 208 -23.33 -6.59 18.71
C ASP A 208 -23.27 -6.39 20.23
N ARG A 209 -22.31 -5.59 20.73
CA ARG A 209 -22.26 -5.22 22.15
C ARG A 209 -23.45 -4.37 22.58
N THR A 210 -23.92 -3.46 21.73
CA THR A 210 -25.04 -2.58 22.05
C THR A 210 -26.37 -3.36 22.09
N THR A 211 -26.57 -4.26 21.13
CA THR A 211 -27.75 -5.13 21.06
C THR A 211 -27.81 -6.11 22.25
N THR A 212 -26.68 -6.71 22.62
CA THR A 212 -26.61 -7.64 23.75
C THR A 212 -26.91 -6.95 25.08
N ILE A 213 -26.38 -5.74 25.30
CA ILE A 213 -26.63 -4.98 26.54
C ILE A 213 -28.10 -4.57 26.67
N ILE A 214 -28.74 -4.11 25.58
CA ILE A 214 -30.15 -3.70 25.61
C ILE A 214 -31.07 -4.88 25.95
N ILE A 215 -30.85 -6.07 25.37
CA ILE A 215 -31.67 -7.26 25.63
C ILE A 215 -31.57 -7.70 27.09
N VAL A 216 -30.37 -7.69 27.68
CA VAL A 216 -30.16 -8.07 29.09
C VAL A 216 -30.81 -7.05 30.04
N VAL A 217 -30.71 -5.75 29.76
CA VAL A 217 -31.34 -4.72 30.60
C VAL A 217 -32.88 -4.82 30.53
N CYS A 218 -33.45 -4.97 29.34
CA CYS A 218 -34.91 -5.08 29.17
C CYS A 218 -35.50 -6.33 29.84
N SER A 219 -34.80 -7.46 29.80
CA SER A 219 -35.26 -8.71 30.43
C SER A 219 -35.20 -8.66 31.97
N VAL A 220 -34.16 -8.04 32.55
CA VAL A 220 -34.07 -7.83 34.00
C VAL A 220 -35.14 -6.84 34.50
N VAL A 221 -35.34 -5.71 33.81
CA VAL A 221 -36.36 -4.71 34.18
C VAL A 221 -37.77 -5.28 34.01
N GLY A 222 -38.03 -6.02 32.93
CA GLY A 222 -39.29 -6.72 32.71
C GLY A 222 -39.60 -7.76 33.80
N GLY A 223 -38.62 -8.56 34.19
CA GLY A 223 -38.75 -9.55 35.26
C GLY A 223 -39.06 -8.93 36.63
N ILE A 224 -38.40 -7.82 36.97
CA ILE A 224 -38.64 -7.10 38.22
C ILE A 224 -40.05 -6.49 38.26
N LEU A 225 -40.52 -5.91 37.15
CA LEU A 225 -41.88 -5.35 37.06
C LEU A 225 -42.97 -6.41 37.26
N VAL A 226 -42.80 -7.60 36.68
CA VAL A 226 -43.75 -8.70 36.85
C VAL A 226 -43.79 -9.18 38.30
N LEU A 227 -42.64 -9.31 38.96
CA LEU A 227 -42.56 -9.70 40.37
C LEU A 227 -43.20 -8.66 41.30
N CYS A 228 -42.99 -7.37 41.03
CA CYS A 228 -43.62 -6.27 41.77
C CYS A 228 -45.15 -6.29 41.60
N LEU A 229 -45.66 -6.53 40.39
CA LEU A 229 -47.09 -6.65 40.13
C LEU A 229 -47.69 -7.87 40.84
N CYS A 230 -47.06 -9.04 40.75
CA CYS A 230 -47.48 -10.24 41.48
C CYS A 230 -47.49 -10.01 43.00
N GLY A 231 -46.45 -9.36 43.54
CA GLY A 231 -46.39 -8.98 44.95
C GLY A 231 -47.53 -8.05 45.36
N PHE A 232 -47.86 -7.06 44.54
CA PHE A 232 -48.97 -6.14 44.78
C PHE A 232 -50.33 -6.86 44.77
N PHE A 233 -50.58 -7.77 43.82
CA PHE A 233 -51.82 -8.55 43.77
C PHE A 233 -51.97 -9.51 44.96
N ILE A 234 -50.88 -10.14 45.41
CA ILE A 234 -50.89 -11.01 46.59
C ILE A 234 -51.16 -10.18 47.85
N LYS A 235 -50.53 -9.01 48.00
CA LYS A 235 -50.75 -8.11 49.15
C LYS A 235 -52.18 -7.56 49.17
N ARG A 236 -52.74 -7.22 48.01
CA ARG A 236 -54.13 -6.74 47.86
C ARG A 236 -55.17 -7.83 48.12
N ARG A 237 -54.88 -9.11 47.83
CA ARG A 237 -55.74 -10.24 48.21
C ARG A 237 -55.75 -10.47 49.73
N ARG A 238 -54.58 -10.38 50.40
CA ARG A 238 -54.50 -10.52 51.86
C ARG A 238 -55.22 -9.38 52.59
N ALA A 239 -55.16 -8.14 52.09
CA ALA A 239 -55.87 -7.00 52.66
C ALA A 239 -57.40 -7.04 52.51
N LYS A 240 -57.96 -7.95 51.68
CA LYS A 240 -59.40 -8.15 51.54
C LYS A 240 -59.95 -9.32 52.37
N GLN A 241 -59.09 -10.04 53.09
CA GLN A 241 -59.45 -11.21 53.92
C GLN A 241 -59.16 -11.00 55.42
N GLY A 242 -58.93 -9.75 55.84
CA GLY A 242 -58.82 -9.34 57.24
C GLY A 242 -59.88 -8.32 57.60
#